data_AF-A0A740WGX3-F1
#
_entry.id   AF-A0A740WGX3-F1
#
_cell.length_a   1.000
_cell.length_b   1.000
_cell.length_c   1.000
_cell.angle_alpha   90.00
_cell.angle_beta   90.00
_cell.angle_gamma   90.00
#
_symmetry.space_group_name_H-M   'P 1'
#
loop_
_entity.id
_entity.type
_entity.pdbx_description
1 polymer ?
#
loop_
_entity_poly.entity_id
_entity_poly.type
_entity_poly.pdbx_seq_one_letter_code
_entity_poly.pdbx_strand_id
1 'polypeptide(L)' 'SFDAFREWVTVQAGFYTEHFYPDGSRGRRAKSIAFASMDETEFQQVYKAVLNVLWNWILFRKFSSLEEVENVAAHLLEFA' A
#
# COMPACT_ATOMS: atom_id res chain seq x y z
N SER A 1 4.40 6.92 -14.02
CA SER A 1 4.41 8.05 -13.06
C SER A 1 4.34 7.49 -11.64
N PHE A 2 4.52 8.34 -10.63
CA PHE A 2 4.33 7.94 -9.24
C PHE A 2 2.90 7.45 -8.96
N ASP A 3 1.88 8.06 -9.58
CA ASP A 3 0.49 7.64 -9.40
C ASP A 3 0.21 6.21 -9.87
N ALA A 4 0.76 5.81 -11.02
CA ALA A 4 0.61 4.44 -11.52
C ALA A 4 1.28 3.42 -10.58
N PHE A 5 2.43 3.77 -10.00
CA PHE A 5 3.08 2.95 -9.00
C PHE A 5 2.24 2.84 -7.72
N ARG A 6 1.70 3.96 -7.23
CA ARG A 6 0.82 3.99 -6.06
C ARG A 6 -0.45 3.16 -6.27
N GLU A 7 -1.09 3.28 -7.44
CA GLU A 7 -2.25 2.46 -7.81
C GLU A 7 -1.89 0.97 -7.78
N TRP A 8 -0.78 0.59 -8.42
CA TRP A 8 -0.32 -0.79 -8.45
C TRP A 8 -0.05 -1.33 -7.04
N VAL A 9 0.66 -0.60 -6.19
CA VAL A 9 0.94 -1.01 -4.78
C VAL A 9 -0.36 -1.20 -4.01
N THR A 10 -1.32 -0.28 -4.18
CA THR A 10 -2.61 -0.32 -3.49
C THR A 10 -3.43 -1.56 -3.90
N VAL A 11 -3.39 -1.93 -5.19
CA VAL A 11 -4.01 -3.18 -5.67
C VAL A 11 -3.30 -4.41 -5.11
N GLN A 12 -1.96 -4.43 -5.08
CA GLN A 12 -1.20 -5.55 -4.51
C GLN A 12 -1.44 -5.73 -3.01
N ALA A 13 -1.66 -4.63 -2.29
CA ALA A 13 -1.98 -4.64 -0.87
C ALA A 13 -3.43 -5.11 -0.58
N GLY A 14 -4.21 -5.43 -1.61
CA GLY A 14 -5.59 -5.95 -1.46
C GLY A 14 -6.67 -4.88 -1.44
N PHE A 15 -6.32 -3.59 -1.55
CA PHE A 15 -7.26 -2.49 -1.53
C PHE A 15 -7.72 -2.15 -2.94
N TYR A 16 -8.55 -3.01 -3.52
CA TYR A 16 -9.11 -2.79 -4.86
C TYR A 16 -10.60 -3.12 -4.93
N THR A 17 -11.25 -2.62 -5.98
CA THR A 17 -12.56 -3.06 -6.44
C THR A 17 -12.42 -3.85 -7.73
N GLU A 18 -13.19 -4.92 -7.86
CA GLU A 18 -13.30 -5.65 -9.13
C GLU A 18 -14.36 -4.99 -10.01
N HIS A 19 -14.03 -4.88 -11.30
CA HIS A 19 -14.91 -4.34 -12.32
C HIS A 19 -15.08 -5.36 -13.43
N PHE A 20 -16.33 -5.57 -13.83
CA PHE A 20 -16.68 -6.41 -14.96
C PHE A 20 -16.92 -5.53 -16.18
N TYR A 21 -16.25 -5.85 -17.27
CA TYR A 21 -16.40 -5.13 -18.53
C TYR A 21 -17.43 -5.81 -19.44
N PRO A 22 -18.03 -5.08 -20.40
CA PRO A 22 -19.01 -5.64 -21.33
C PRO A 22 -18.48 -6.81 -22.17
N ASP A 23 -17.16 -6.91 -22.36
CA ASP A 23 -16.49 -8.01 -23.07
C ASP A 23 -16.29 -9.28 -22.21
N GLY A 24 -16.75 -9.27 -20.96
CA GLY A 24 -16.61 -10.36 -20.00
C GLY A 24 -15.26 -10.37 -19.26
N SER A 25 -14.35 -9.45 -19.56
CA SER A 25 -13.08 -9.33 -18.85
C SER A 25 -13.26 -8.72 -17.45
N ARG A 26 -12.26 -8.95 -16.58
CA ARG A 26 -12.22 -8.45 -15.20
C ARG A 26 -11.04 -7.52 -15.02
N GLY A 27 -11.30 -6.34 -14.46
CA GLY A 27 -10.28 -5.38 -14.06
C GLY A 27 -10.27 -5.17 -12.55
N ARG A 28 -9.10 -4.82 -12.01
CA ARG A 28 -8.97 -4.31 -10.64
C ARG A 28 -8.66 -2.83 -10.70
N ARG A 29 -9.34 -2.05 -9.86
CA ARG A 29 -9.04 -0.63 -9.66
C ARG A 29 -8.69 -0.39 -8.21
N ALA A 30 -7.62 0.35 -7.94
CA ALA A 30 -7.25 0.68 -6.57
C ALA A 30 -8.39 1.45 -5.89
N LYS A 31 -8.65 1.13 -4.62
CA LYS A 31 -9.52 1.95 -3.78
C LYS A 31 -8.85 3.29 -3.52
N SER A 32 -9.65 4.36 -3.52
CA SER A 32 -9.21 5.65 -3.00
C SER A 32 -9.09 5.54 -1.47
N ILE A 33 -7.89 5.77 -0.95
CA ILE A 33 -7.62 5.74 0.49
C ILE A 33 -7.69 7.18 1.01
N ALA A 34 -8.61 7.44 1.93
CA ALA A 34 -8.81 8.75 2.55
C ALA A 34 -8.23 8.73 3.98
N PHE A 35 -6.91 8.86 4.11
CA PHE A 35 -6.21 8.74 5.40
C PHE A 35 -6.81 9.61 6.52
N ALA A 36 -7.29 10.82 6.21
CA ALA A 36 -7.89 11.74 7.18
C ALA A 36 -9.24 11.27 7.75
N SER A 37 -9.87 10.25 7.16
CA SER A 37 -11.18 9.73 7.56
C SER A 37 -11.10 8.32 8.15
N MET A 38 -9.90 7.76 8.25
CA MET A 38 -9.65 6.41 8.76
C MET A 38 -9.43 6.45 10.26
N ASP A 39 -9.88 5.41 10.97
CA ASP A 39 -9.44 5.19 12.35
C ASP A 39 -8.04 4.55 12.40
N GLU A 40 -7.46 4.49 13.60
CA GLU A 40 -6.12 3.93 13.81
C GLU A 40 -6.04 2.47 13.35
N THR A 41 -7.09 1.67 13.55
CA THR A 41 -7.07 0.25 13.17
C THR A 41 -7.05 0.10 11.66
N GLU A 42 -7.87 0.86 10.96
CA GLU A 42 -7.94 0.87 9.49
C GLU A 42 -6.62 1.39 8.90
N PHE A 43 -6.06 2.45 9.48
CA PHE A 43 -4.76 2.98 9.10
C PHE A 43 -3.66 1.91 9.24
N GLN A 44 -3.56 1.25 10.40
CA GLN A 44 -2.55 0.22 10.66
C GLN A 44 -2.67 -0.97 9.70
N GLN A 45 -3.89 -1.35 9.30
CA GLN A 45 -4.10 -2.39 8.30
C GLN A 45 -3.57 -2.00 6.92
N VAL A 46 -3.91 -0.79 6.45
CA VAL A 46 -3.41 -0.26 5.17
C VAL A 46 -1.90 -0.14 5.21
N TYR A 47 -1.36 0.45 6.28
CA TYR A 47 0.07 0.65 6.47
C TYR A 47 0.85 -0.66 6.37
N LYS A 48 0.48 -1.68 7.16
CA LYS A 48 1.18 -2.98 7.17
C LYS A 48 1.09 -3.69 5.82
N ALA A 49 -0.08 -3.69 5.19
CA ALA A 49 -0.27 -4.35 3.90
C ALA A 49 0.56 -3.68 2.79
N VAL A 50 0.59 -2.34 2.74
CA VAL A 50 1.43 -1.58 1.80
C VAL A 50 2.91 -1.82 2.09
N LEU A 51 3.33 -1.77 3.35
CA LEU A 51 4.71 -1.99 3.75
C LEU A 51 5.21 -3.38 3.32
N ASN A 52 4.39 -4.41 3.50
CA ASN A 52 4.70 -5.77 3.06
C ASN A 52 4.86 -5.87 1.54
N VAL A 53 4.04 -5.18 0.76
CA VAL A 53 4.24 -5.11 -0.71
C VAL A 53 5.57 -4.43 -1.01
N LEU A 54 5.84 -3.27 -0.42
CA LEU A 54 7.10 -2.56 -0.69
C LEU A 54 8.32 -3.37 -0.26
N TRP A 55 8.24 -4.07 0.88
CA TRP A 55 9.27 -5.00 1.36
C TRP A 55 9.59 -6.05 0.31
N ASN A 56 8.59 -6.81 -0.14
CA ASN A 56 8.78 -7.94 -1.04
C ASN A 56 9.29 -7.54 -2.44
N TRP A 57 9.07 -6.29 -2.86
CA TRP A 57 9.40 -5.85 -4.21
C TRP A 57 10.67 -5.00 -4.29
N ILE A 58 10.88 -4.07 -3.36
CA ILE A 58 11.95 -3.06 -3.48
C ILE A 58 12.79 -2.86 -2.23
N LEU A 59 12.22 -2.96 -1.02
CA LEU A 59 12.94 -2.59 0.21
C LEU A 59 13.87 -3.69 0.71
N PHE A 60 13.58 -4.97 0.47
CA PHE A 60 14.44 -6.10 0.87
C PHE A 60 15.87 -6.02 0.31
N ARG A 61 16.08 -5.22 -0.76
CA ARG A 61 17.39 -5.03 -1.40
C ARG A 61 18.21 -3.92 -0.73
N LYS A 62 17.57 -3.10 0.10
CA LYS A 62 18.15 -1.90 0.71
C LYS A 62 18.23 -1.99 2.22
N PHE A 63 17.33 -2.75 2.84
CA PHE A 63 17.24 -2.95 4.27
C PHE A 63 17.46 -4.42 4.60
N SER A 64 17.98 -4.68 5.80
CA SER A 64 18.36 -6.02 6.27
C SER A 64 17.19 -6.77 6.87
N SER A 65 16.18 -6.06 7.39
CA SER A 65 14.97 -6.65 7.97
C SER A 65 13.75 -5.74 7.81
N LEU A 66 12.55 -6.31 7.98
CA LEU A 66 11.30 -5.55 8.00
C LEU A 66 11.24 -4.59 9.19
N GLU A 67 11.77 -5.01 10.35
CA GLU A 67 11.87 -4.19 11.57
C GLU A 67 12.69 -2.91 11.33
N GLU A 68 13.80 -3.01 10.59
CA GLU A 68 14.61 -1.84 10.23
C GLU A 68 13.79 -0.81 9.44
N VAL A 69 12.96 -1.28 8.50
CA VAL A 69 12.08 -0.41 7.71
C VAL A 69 10.99 0.21 8.57
N GLU A 70 10.36 -0.57 9.45
CA GLU A 70 9.31 -0.09 10.36
C GLU A 70 9.84 1.02 11.26
N ASN A 71 11.04 0.87 11.83
CA ASN A 71 11.68 1.89 12.66
C ASN A 71 11.95 3.19 11.89
N VAL A 72 12.49 3.09 10.67
CA VAL A 72 12.74 4.27 9.81
C VAL A 72 11.44 4.96 9.44
N ALA A 73 10.40 4.20 9.11
CA ALA A 73 9.09 4.74 8.77
C ALA A 73 8.42 5.41 9.98
N ALA A 74 8.54 4.85 11.18
CA ALA A 74 8.03 5.45 12.41
C ALA A 74 8.67 6.83 12.66
N HIS A 75 9.99 6.95 12.50
CA HIS A 75 10.66 8.25 12.60
C HIS A 75 10.14 9.25 11.55
N LEU A 76 9.88 8.83 10.32
CA LEU A 76 9.31 9.72 9.30
C LEU A 76 7.89 10.19 9.64
N LEU A 77 7.08 9.34 10.27
CA LEU A 77 5.73 9.67 10.72
C LEU A 77 5.73 10.66 11.89
N GLU A 78 6.73 10.60 12.77
CA GLU A 78 6.88 11.56 13.88
C GLU A 78 7.14 13.00 13.40
N PHE A 79 7.64 13.18 12.16
CA PHE A 79 7.93 14.49 11.57
C PHE A 79 6.85 15.00 10.62
N ALA A 80 5.78 14.23 10.36
CA ALA A 80 4.70 14.55 9.41
C ALA A 80 3.49 15.20 10.10
#